data_AF-A0A8T1CVX5-F1
#
_entry.id   AF-A0A8T1CVX5-F1
#
_cell.length_a   1.000
_cell.length_b   1.000
_cell.length_c   1.000
_cell.angle_alpha   90.00
_cell.angle_beta   90.00
_cell.angle_gamma   90.00
#
_symmetry.space_group_name_H-M   'P 1'
#
loop_
_entity.id
_entity.type
_entity.pdbx_description
1 polymer ?
#
loop_
_entity_poly.entity_id
_entity_poly.type
_entity_poly.pdbx_seq_one_letter_code
_entity_poly.pdbx_strand_id
1 'polypeptide(L)'
;MTPSEALTEAAKEGQVERAAQLFKQYNCGVSGALVAAATNGHLEIMKLLPFKAPCFEHHRQGQRGEDAWNLAAKLVISAAENDRLDVLKFVFPEGPDDDYCPGSSTKSCCKGAFKCDDALSNAIRGGHDDVTEYLLTLHPHRLFWNMKEACEAAVRMEKRTWSRKSTSCIHKAIEENICS
;
A
#
# COMPACT_ATOMS: atom_id res chain seq x y z
N MET A 1 -5.79 -4.42 28.84
CA MET A 1 -5.03 -3.80 27.75
C MET A 1 -3.60 -4.31 27.79
N THR A 2 -3.18 -5.07 26.79
CA THR A 2 -1.80 -5.55 26.65
C THR A 2 -0.89 -4.42 26.13
N PRO A 3 0.45 -4.50 26.28
CA PRO A 3 1.35 -3.49 25.70
C PRO A 3 1.22 -3.35 24.17
N SER A 4 0.89 -4.44 23.47
CA SER A 4 0.63 -4.42 22.01
C SER A 4 -0.67 -3.69 21.67
N GLU A 5 -1.73 -3.88 22.44
CA GLU A 5 -2.99 -3.13 22.31
C GLU A 5 -2.77 -1.65 22.63
N ALA A 6 -2.04 -1.33 23.70
CA ALA A 6 -1.71 0.04 24.06
C ALA A 6 -0.88 0.75 22.98
N LEU A 7 0.06 0.05 22.34
CA LEU A 7 0.82 0.58 21.20
C LEU A 7 -0.08 0.80 19.99
N THR A 8 -1.04 -0.11 19.74
CA THR A 8 -2.00 0.02 18.63
C THR A 8 -2.91 1.23 18.84
N GLU A 9 -3.43 1.44 20.05
CA GLU A 9 -4.23 2.62 20.38
C GLU A 9 -3.39 3.90 20.30
N ALA A 10 -2.15 3.92 20.82
CA ALA A 10 -1.27 5.08 20.66
C ALA A 10 -1.01 5.40 19.18
N ALA A 11 -0.83 4.37 18.35
CA ALA A 11 -0.62 4.53 16.92
C ALA A 11 -1.86 5.03 16.19
N LYS A 12 -3.05 4.58 16.59
CA LYS A 12 -4.34 5.02 16.06
C LYS A 12 -4.63 6.49 16.39
N GLU A 13 -4.29 6.92 17.62
CA GLU A 13 -4.52 8.28 18.12
C GLU A 13 -3.39 9.26 17.79
N GLY A 14 -2.35 8.83 17.04
CA GLY A 14 -1.24 9.69 16.64
C GLY A 14 -0.30 10.10 17.79
N GLN A 15 -0.28 9.36 18.89
CA GLN A 15 0.51 9.67 20.09
C GLN A 15 1.97 9.21 19.94
N VAL A 16 2.77 9.99 19.20
CA VAL A 16 4.16 9.69 18.81
C VAL A 16 5.05 9.33 20.02
N GLU A 17 5.08 10.18 21.05
CA GLU A 17 5.94 9.99 22.23
C GLU A 17 5.53 8.75 23.03
N ARG A 18 4.22 8.52 23.15
CA ARG A 18 3.69 7.36 23.85
C ARG A 18 4.00 6.08 23.09
N ALA A 19 3.84 6.09 21.76
CA ALA A 19 4.19 4.95 20.92
C ALA A 19 5.69 4.62 21.03
N ALA A 20 6.57 5.64 20.99
CA ALA A 20 8.01 5.47 21.18
C ALA A 20 8.36 4.87 22.56
N GLN A 21 7.72 5.37 23.63
CA GLN A 21 7.92 4.86 24.99
C GLN A 21 7.47 3.40 25.11
N LEU A 22 6.26 3.08 24.64
CA LEU A 22 5.70 1.73 24.70
C LEU A 22 6.55 0.73 23.92
N PHE A 23 6.97 1.11 22.71
CA PHE A 23 7.83 0.26 21.88
C PHE A 23 9.19 0.01 22.54
N LYS A 24 9.84 1.06 23.05
CA LYS A 24 11.13 0.95 23.75
C LYS A 24 11.07 0.09 25.01
N GLN A 25 9.96 0.15 25.75
CA GLN A 25 9.83 -0.52 27.04
C GLN A 25 9.45 -2.00 26.90
N TYR A 26 8.57 -2.35 25.96
CA TYR A 26 7.96 -3.69 25.89
C TYR A 26 8.37 -4.51 24.68
N ASN A 27 9.03 -3.91 23.67
CA ASN A 27 9.42 -4.58 22.42
C ASN A 27 8.30 -5.47 21.83
N CYS A 28 7.07 -4.94 21.83
CA CYS A 28 5.88 -5.67 21.43
C CYS A 28 5.75 -5.78 19.89
N GLY A 29 4.85 -6.67 19.44
CA GLY A 29 4.52 -6.81 18.02
C GLY A 29 3.99 -5.49 17.44
N VAL A 30 4.53 -5.08 16.29
CA VAL A 30 4.27 -3.75 15.70
C VAL A 30 3.27 -3.77 14.56
N SER A 31 2.82 -4.93 14.10
CA SER A 31 1.94 -5.07 12.93
C SER A 31 0.60 -4.33 13.11
N GLY A 32 -0.07 -4.52 14.26
CA GLY A 32 -1.33 -3.82 14.57
C GLY A 32 -1.16 -2.31 14.63
N ALA A 33 -0.07 -1.84 15.25
CA ALA A 33 0.25 -0.42 15.35
C ALA A 33 0.59 0.21 13.99
N LEU A 34 1.31 -0.50 13.13
CA LEU A 34 1.61 -0.04 11.77
C LEU A 34 0.33 0.07 10.92
N VAL A 35 -0.58 -0.90 10.99
CA VAL A 35 -1.86 -0.83 10.29
C VAL A 35 -2.70 0.33 10.82
N ALA A 36 -2.81 0.49 12.14
CA ALA A 36 -3.55 1.61 12.74
C ALA A 36 -2.97 2.97 12.34
N ALA A 37 -1.64 3.12 12.34
CA ALA A 37 -0.98 4.34 11.89
C ALA A 37 -1.23 4.58 10.39
N ALA A 38 -1.14 3.54 9.55
CA ALA A 38 -1.38 3.62 8.11
C ALA A 38 -2.82 4.02 7.78
N THR A 39 -3.82 3.44 8.48
CA THR A 39 -5.24 3.82 8.34
C THR A 39 -5.46 5.30 8.65
N ASN A 40 -4.79 5.82 9.69
CA ASN A 40 -5.01 7.19 10.18
C ASN A 40 -4.01 8.23 9.62
N GLY A 41 -3.08 7.84 8.76
CA GLY A 41 -2.08 8.76 8.18
C GLY A 41 -0.99 9.20 9.15
N HIS A 42 -0.72 8.44 10.20
CA HIS A 42 0.30 8.76 11.20
C HIS A 42 1.68 8.27 10.76
N LEU A 43 2.19 8.83 9.66
CA LEU A 43 3.45 8.46 9.03
C LEU A 43 4.65 8.50 9.99
N GLU A 44 4.70 9.47 10.90
CA GLU A 44 5.80 9.56 11.89
C GLU A 44 5.86 8.35 12.81
N ILE A 45 4.72 7.76 13.18
CA ILE A 45 4.68 6.52 13.96
C ILE A 45 5.17 5.34 13.12
N MET A 46 4.82 5.30 11.83
CA MET A 46 5.32 4.26 10.92
C MET A 46 6.84 4.31 10.75
N LYS A 47 7.44 5.52 10.73
CA LYS A 47 8.89 5.71 10.66
C LYS A 47 9.61 5.31 11.96
N LEU A 48 8.94 5.44 13.11
CA LEU A 48 9.49 5.05 14.41
C LEU A 48 9.53 3.54 14.62
N LEU A 49 8.55 2.82 14.09
CA LEU A 49 8.44 1.38 14.26
C LEU A 49 9.31 0.62 13.25
N PRO A 50 9.86 -0.55 13.60
CA PRO A 50 10.69 -1.35 12.70
C PRO A 50 9.85 -1.95 11.56
N PHE A 51 9.68 -1.17 10.50
CA PHE A 51 9.11 -1.60 9.23
C PHE A 51 10.15 -1.37 8.12
N LYS A 52 10.35 -2.39 7.30
CA LYS A 52 11.03 -2.24 6.02
C LYS A 52 10.09 -2.74 4.96
N ALA A 53 9.76 -1.87 4.00
CA ALA A 53 9.05 -2.29 2.82
C ALA A 53 9.82 -3.45 2.18
N PRO A 54 9.14 -4.55 1.83
CA PRO A 54 9.81 -5.68 1.21
C PRO A 54 10.41 -5.24 -0.14
N CYS A 55 11.69 -5.55 -0.34
CA CYS A 55 12.36 -5.40 -1.64
C CYS A 55 12.24 -6.71 -2.42
N PHE A 56 12.03 -6.62 -3.73
CA PHE A 56 11.77 -7.79 -4.56
C PHE A 56 12.99 -8.70 -4.78
N GLU A 57 14.21 -8.24 -4.49
CA GLU A 57 15.44 -9.02 -4.71
C GLU A 57 15.66 -10.17 -3.73
N HIS A 58 15.02 -10.15 -2.56
CA HIS A 58 15.37 -11.06 -1.47
C HIS A 58 14.26 -12.03 -1.08
N HIS A 59 13.71 -12.75 -2.06
CA HIS A 59 13.05 -14.03 -1.80
C HIS A 59 14.09 -15.15 -1.64
N ARG A 60 15.19 -14.90 -0.92
CA ARG A 60 16.16 -15.95 -0.57
C ARG A 60 15.56 -16.77 0.57
N GLN A 61 15.25 -18.03 0.25
CA GLN A 61 14.75 -19.09 1.13
C GLN A 61 15.12 -18.88 2.60
N GLY A 62 14.11 -18.78 3.48
CA GLY A 62 14.37 -18.94 4.91
C GLY A 62 13.32 -18.38 5.85
N GLN A 63 13.24 -17.06 6.04
CA GLN A 63 12.71 -16.55 7.32
C GLN A 63 11.99 -15.19 7.28
N ARG A 64 11.78 -14.54 6.13
CA ARG A 64 11.23 -13.18 6.09
C ARG A 64 10.21 -12.88 4.97
N GLY A 65 9.72 -13.92 4.29
CA GLY A 65 9.10 -13.80 2.98
C GLY A 65 7.57 -13.72 2.93
N GLU A 66 6.83 -14.02 3.99
CA GLU A 66 5.36 -14.00 3.92
C GLU A 66 4.75 -12.92 4.82
N ASP A 67 5.23 -12.82 6.07
CA ASP A 67 4.70 -11.83 7.04
C ASP A 67 4.96 -10.38 6.63
N ALA A 68 6.13 -10.08 6.04
CA ALA A 68 6.47 -8.72 5.63
C ALA A 68 5.64 -8.25 4.43
N TRP A 69 5.38 -9.15 3.47
CA TRP A 69 4.53 -8.86 2.31
C TRP A 69 3.06 -8.77 2.69
N ASN A 70 2.58 -9.67 3.55
CA ASN A 70 1.21 -9.61 4.09
C ASN A 70 0.98 -8.31 4.88
N LEU A 71 1.98 -7.86 5.64
CA LEU A 71 1.90 -6.57 6.32
C LEU A 71 1.90 -5.41 5.32
N ALA A 72 2.81 -5.39 4.34
CA ALA A 72 2.85 -4.35 3.32
C ALA A 72 1.52 -4.25 2.54
N ALA A 73 0.93 -5.39 2.15
CA ALA A 73 -0.38 -5.42 1.49
C ALA A 73 -1.47 -4.81 2.38
N LYS A 74 -1.51 -5.14 3.68
CA LYS A 74 -2.46 -4.53 4.63
C LYS A 74 -2.27 -3.02 4.74
N LEU A 75 -1.03 -2.55 4.84
CA LEU A 75 -0.74 -1.11 4.91
C LEU A 75 -1.23 -0.38 3.66
N VAL A 76 -1.01 -0.97 2.48
CA VAL A 76 -1.41 -0.40 1.19
C VAL A 76 -2.92 -0.36 1.04
N ILE A 77 -3.61 -1.47 1.37
CA ILE A 77 -5.08 -1.51 1.34
C ILE A 77 -5.65 -0.47 2.30
N SER A 78 -5.18 -0.45 3.55
CA SER A 78 -5.68 0.50 4.56
C SER A 78 -5.40 1.95 4.20
N ALA A 79 -4.21 2.27 3.66
CA ALA A 79 -3.87 3.61 3.21
C ALA A 79 -4.73 4.03 2.00
N ALA A 80 -4.93 3.11 1.04
CA ALA A 80 -5.73 3.37 -0.14
C ALA A 80 -7.22 3.55 0.17
N GLU A 81 -7.77 2.81 1.13
CA GLU A 81 -9.15 2.98 1.62
C GLU A 81 -9.38 4.33 2.31
N ASN A 82 -8.34 4.90 2.94
CA ASN A 82 -8.45 6.04 3.85
C ASN A 82 -7.76 7.32 3.33
N ASP A 83 -7.47 7.40 2.03
CA ASP A 83 -6.86 8.57 1.39
C ASP A 83 -5.50 8.97 1.99
N ARG A 84 -4.63 7.99 2.26
CA ARG A 84 -3.32 8.19 2.89
C ARG A 84 -2.19 8.08 1.88
N LEU A 85 -2.10 9.06 0.97
CA LEU A 85 -1.09 9.10 -0.09
C LEU A 85 0.34 9.13 0.45
N ASP A 86 0.58 9.86 1.54
CA ASP A 86 1.87 9.96 2.22
C ASP A 86 2.37 8.60 2.72
N VAL A 87 1.47 7.79 3.28
CA VAL A 87 1.75 6.41 3.69
C VAL A 87 2.05 5.52 2.48
N LEU A 88 1.30 5.64 1.39
CA LEU A 88 1.56 4.88 0.16
C LEU A 88 2.93 5.21 -0.43
N LYS A 89 3.31 6.49 -0.45
CA LYS A 89 4.64 6.95 -0.85
C LYS A 89 5.74 6.49 0.08
N PHE A 90 5.46 6.34 1.37
CA PHE A 90 6.42 5.77 2.31
C PHE A 90 6.63 4.26 2.10
N VAL A 91 5.55 3.50 1.86
CA VAL A 91 5.61 2.06 1.65
C VAL A 91 6.22 1.72 0.28
N PHE A 92 5.90 2.50 -0.75
CA PHE A 92 6.41 2.33 -2.11
C PHE A 92 6.90 3.65 -2.68
N PRO A 93 8.09 4.17 -2.31
CA PRO A 93 8.56 5.46 -2.79
C PRO A 93 8.66 5.52 -4.31
N GLU A 94 8.24 6.67 -4.88
CA GLU A 94 8.55 7.09 -6.26
C GLU A 94 10.07 7.21 -6.35
N GLY A 95 10.73 6.17 -6.86
CA GLY A 95 12.12 6.26 -7.26
C GLY A 95 12.20 6.68 -8.73
N PRO A 96 13.24 7.42 -9.17
CA PRO A 96 13.58 7.45 -10.58
C PRO A 96 13.73 6.01 -11.09
N ASP A 97 13.70 5.82 -12.40
CA ASP A 97 13.90 4.55 -13.11
C ASP A 97 15.29 3.92 -12.87
N ASP A 98 15.82 3.99 -11.65
CA ASP A 98 16.96 3.25 -11.15
C ASP A 98 16.54 1.80 -11.00
N ASP A 99 16.63 1.12 -12.15
CA ASP A 99 17.14 -0.24 -12.25
C ASP A 99 16.57 -1.19 -11.20
N TYR A 100 15.30 -1.55 -11.41
CA TYR A 100 14.78 -2.80 -10.88
C TYR A 100 15.51 -3.96 -11.56
N CYS A 101 16.69 -4.26 -11.02
CA CYS A 101 17.60 -5.38 -11.28
C CYS A 101 18.27 -5.43 -12.68
N PRO A 102 19.54 -5.02 -12.83
CA PRO A 102 20.36 -5.46 -13.94
C PRO A 102 20.75 -6.94 -13.72
N GLY A 103 20.00 -7.85 -14.34
CA GLY A 103 20.35 -9.28 -14.37
C GLY A 103 19.18 -10.27 -14.22
N SER A 104 17.96 -9.80 -13.98
CA SER A 104 16.78 -10.68 -13.92
C SER A 104 16.02 -10.61 -15.23
N SER A 105 15.92 -11.73 -15.94
CA SER A 105 14.99 -11.87 -17.06
C SER A 105 13.57 -11.53 -16.59
N THR A 106 13.05 -10.42 -17.10
CA THR A 106 11.90 -9.61 -16.68
C THR A 106 10.52 -10.27 -16.72
N LYS A 107 10.39 -11.57 -16.39
CA LYS A 107 9.10 -12.29 -16.51
C LYS A 107 8.65 -13.11 -15.31
N SER A 108 9.39 -13.12 -14.18
CA SER A 108 9.05 -14.08 -13.11
C SER A 108 9.15 -13.61 -11.65
N CYS A 109 9.44 -12.34 -11.36
CA CYS A 109 9.49 -11.88 -9.96
C CYS A 109 8.11 -11.66 -9.32
N CYS A 110 7.03 -11.58 -10.12
CA CYS A 110 5.68 -11.28 -9.63
C CYS A 110 4.75 -12.50 -9.52
N LYS A 111 5.27 -13.73 -9.71
CA LYS A 111 4.45 -14.97 -9.62
C LYS A 111 4.22 -15.46 -8.19
N GLY A 112 4.30 -14.58 -7.20
CA GLY A 112 4.01 -14.88 -5.80
C GLY A 112 2.99 -13.89 -5.25
N ALA A 113 1.71 -14.26 -5.34
CA ALA A 113 0.57 -13.83 -4.52
C ALA A 113 0.69 -12.51 -3.72
N PHE A 114 0.98 -11.38 -4.39
CA PHE A 114 0.83 -10.07 -3.76
C PHE A 114 -0.66 -9.68 -3.79
N LYS A 115 -1.40 -10.03 -2.74
CA LYS A 115 -2.85 -9.76 -2.61
C LYS A 115 -3.08 -8.33 -2.11
N CYS A 116 -2.75 -7.34 -2.93
CA CYS A 116 -3.18 -5.96 -2.73
C CYS A 116 -4.27 -5.54 -3.74
N ASP A 117 -4.85 -6.52 -4.42
CA ASP A 117 -5.79 -6.40 -5.54
C ASP A 117 -6.92 -5.39 -5.28
N ASP A 118 -7.33 -5.26 -4.03
CA ASP A 118 -8.44 -4.41 -3.60
C ASP A 118 -8.04 -2.94 -3.37
N ALA A 119 -6.74 -2.62 -3.25
CA ALA A 119 -6.30 -1.26 -2.92
C ALA A 119 -6.77 -0.23 -3.96
N LEU A 120 -6.62 -0.54 -5.25
CA LEU A 120 -7.07 0.34 -6.34
C LEU A 120 -8.59 0.48 -6.35
N SER A 121 -9.35 -0.60 -6.22
CA SER A 121 -10.81 -0.54 -6.24
C SER A 121 -11.37 0.19 -5.01
N ASN A 122 -10.72 0.07 -3.87
CA ASN A 122 -11.06 0.79 -2.65
C ASN A 122 -10.79 2.30 -2.76
N ALA A 123 -9.65 2.70 -3.31
CA ALA A 123 -9.37 4.11 -3.59
C ALA A 123 -10.42 4.73 -4.51
N ILE A 124 -10.80 3.99 -5.56
CA ILE A 124 -11.85 4.40 -6.51
C ILE A 124 -13.20 4.54 -5.81
N ARG A 125 -13.61 3.55 -5.00
CA ARG A 125 -14.86 3.60 -4.22
C ARG A 125 -14.88 4.74 -3.22
N GLY A 126 -13.72 5.08 -2.65
CA GLY A 126 -13.54 6.22 -1.76
C GLY A 126 -13.58 7.58 -2.46
N GLY A 127 -13.40 7.61 -3.78
CA GLY A 127 -13.27 8.85 -4.56
C GLY A 127 -11.90 9.54 -4.36
N HIS A 128 -10.88 8.77 -3.98
CA HIS A 128 -9.56 9.27 -3.63
C HIS A 128 -8.72 9.40 -4.90
N ASP A 129 -8.92 10.50 -5.63
CA ASP A 129 -8.36 10.74 -6.96
C ASP A 129 -6.82 10.68 -6.96
N ASP A 130 -6.15 11.41 -6.05
CA ASP A 130 -4.69 11.47 -5.99
C ASP A 130 -4.07 10.10 -5.65
N VAL A 131 -4.72 9.34 -4.75
CA VAL A 131 -4.33 7.97 -4.43
C VAL A 131 -4.55 7.05 -5.61
N THR A 132 -5.66 7.17 -6.32
CA THR A 132 -5.96 6.36 -7.51
C THR A 132 -4.93 6.60 -8.60
N GLU A 133 -4.62 7.86 -8.90
CA GLU A 133 -3.59 8.23 -9.86
C GLU A 133 -2.23 7.68 -9.44
N TYR A 134 -1.87 7.83 -8.16
CA TYR A 134 -0.64 7.27 -7.62
C TYR A 134 -0.53 5.75 -7.80
N LEU A 135 -1.56 4.99 -7.43
CA LEU A 135 -1.57 3.53 -7.55
C LEU A 135 -1.48 3.08 -9.02
N LEU A 136 -2.05 3.85 -9.96
CA LEU A 136 -1.90 3.59 -11.39
C LEU A 136 -0.46 3.79 -11.86
N THR A 137 0.32 4.73 -11.29
CA THR A 137 1.74 4.89 -11.65
C THR A 137 2.60 3.69 -11.24
N LEU A 138 2.16 2.91 -10.24
CA LEU A 138 2.85 1.68 -9.82
C LEU A 138 2.58 0.51 -10.77
N HIS A 139 1.63 0.64 -11.70
CA HIS A 139 1.27 -0.36 -12.69
C HIS A 139 1.88 -0.05 -14.07
N PRO A 140 2.27 -1.04 -14.91
CA PRO A 140 2.40 -2.49 -14.63
C PRO A 140 3.76 -2.86 -14.02
N HIS A 141 4.64 -1.89 -13.83
CA HIS A 141 6.06 -2.12 -13.54
C HIS A 141 6.31 -2.65 -12.13
N ARG A 142 5.44 -2.36 -11.16
CA ARG A 142 5.63 -2.74 -9.75
C ARG A 142 4.50 -3.61 -9.22
N LEU A 143 3.24 -3.31 -9.55
CA LEU A 143 2.06 -3.98 -8.99
C LEU A 143 1.04 -4.38 -10.07
N PHE A 144 0.42 -5.54 -9.86
CA PHE A 144 -0.72 -6.01 -10.65
C PHE A 144 -2.00 -5.80 -9.84
N TRP A 145 -2.92 -5.00 -10.37
CA TRP A 145 -4.22 -4.73 -9.74
C TRP A 145 -5.30 -5.65 -10.29
N ASN A 146 -6.36 -5.89 -9.51
CA ASN A 146 -7.58 -6.48 -10.05
C ASN A 146 -8.34 -5.43 -10.85
N MET A 147 -7.91 -5.25 -12.11
CA MET A 147 -8.46 -4.23 -13.02
C MET A 147 -9.96 -4.43 -13.25
N LYS A 148 -10.46 -5.67 -13.21
CA LYS A 148 -11.90 -5.94 -13.30
C LYS A 148 -12.66 -5.26 -12.16
N GLU A 149 -12.24 -5.50 -10.92
CA GLU A 149 -12.89 -4.90 -9.74
C GLU A 149 -12.74 -3.37 -9.71
N ALA A 150 -11.57 -2.86 -10.12
CA ALA A 150 -11.34 -1.42 -10.27
C ALA A 150 -12.29 -0.78 -11.30
N CYS A 151 -12.52 -1.43 -12.45
CA CYS A 151 -13.49 -0.98 -13.46
C CYS A 151 -14.92 -1.01 -12.93
N GLU A 152 -15.33 -2.09 -12.26
CA GLU A 152 -16.66 -2.18 -11.66
C GLU A 152 -16.89 -1.08 -10.61
N ALA A 153 -15.87 -0.79 -9.80
CA ALA A 153 -15.88 0.33 -8.86
C ALA A 153 -16.04 1.68 -9.59
N ALA A 154 -15.25 1.92 -10.64
CA ALA A 154 -15.29 3.15 -11.42
C ALA A 154 -16.67 3.41 -12.04
N VAL A 155 -17.27 2.41 -12.69
CA VAL A 155 -18.62 2.53 -13.31
C VAL A 155 -19.69 2.82 -12.26
N ARG A 156 -19.57 2.26 -11.05
CA ARG A 156 -20.50 2.58 -9.94
C ARG A 156 -20.33 4.02 -9.46
N MET A 157 -19.11 4.56 -9.46
CA MET A 157 -18.79 5.92 -9.00
C MET A 157 -19.04 7.02 -10.05
N GLU A 158 -18.88 6.72 -11.34
CA GLU A 158 -19.18 7.65 -12.46
C GLU A 158 -20.65 8.06 -12.46
N LYS A 159 -21.54 7.18 -11.99
CA LYS A 159 -22.97 7.50 -11.77
C LYS A 159 -23.21 8.47 -10.63
N ARG A 160 -22.20 8.78 -9.82
CA ARG A 160 -22.33 9.59 -8.60
C ARG A 160 -21.66 10.95 -8.75
N THR A 161 -20.36 11.03 -9.03
CA THR A 161 -19.61 12.31 -9.18
C THR A 161 -18.11 12.00 -9.21
N TRP A 162 -17.53 11.66 -10.36
CA TRP A 162 -16.07 11.50 -10.45
C TRP A 162 -15.43 12.59 -11.29
N SER A 163 -14.18 12.94 -11.01
CA SER A 163 -13.48 13.96 -11.77
C SER A 163 -13.18 13.44 -13.18
N ARG A 164 -13.33 14.32 -14.20
CA ARG A 164 -13.03 13.97 -15.60
C ARG A 164 -11.57 13.52 -15.82
N LYS A 165 -10.68 13.87 -14.90
CA LYS A 165 -9.26 13.49 -14.94
C LYS A 165 -9.10 12.01 -14.59
N SER A 166 -9.68 11.56 -13.48
CA SER A 166 -9.61 10.17 -13.02
C SER A 166 -10.23 9.19 -14.04
N THR A 167 -11.35 9.57 -14.67
CA THR A 167 -11.98 8.75 -15.72
C THR A 167 -11.12 8.61 -16.97
N SER A 168 -10.34 9.63 -17.33
CA SER A 168 -9.41 9.58 -18.47
C SER A 168 -8.20 8.70 -18.18
N CYS A 169 -7.62 8.77 -16.98
CA CYS A 169 -6.47 7.94 -16.60
C CYS A 169 -6.83 6.45 -16.57
N ILE A 170 -8.03 6.12 -16.09
CA ILE A 170 -8.50 4.72 -16.08
C ILE A 170 -8.89 4.22 -17.46
N HIS A 171 -9.56 5.03 -18.29
CA HIS A 171 -9.78 4.64 -19.69
C HIS A 171 -8.47 4.33 -20.40
N LYS A 172 -7.46 5.19 -20.24
CA LYS A 172 -6.13 4.97 -20.80
C LYS A 172 -5.46 3.70 -20.25
N ALA A 173 -5.51 3.49 -18.94
CA ALA A 173 -4.98 2.28 -18.31
C ALA A 173 -5.72 1.00 -18.72
N ILE A 174 -7.01 1.08 -19.06
CA ILE A 174 -7.81 -0.02 -19.60
C ILE A 174 -7.42 -0.29 -21.06
N GLU A 175 -7.32 0.74 -21.90
CA GLU A 175 -6.91 0.63 -23.30
C GLU A 175 -5.53 0.00 -23.45
N GLU A 176 -4.58 0.41 -22.60
CA GLU A 176 -3.21 -0.13 -22.59
C GLU A 176 -3.14 -1.59 -22.10
N ASN A 177 -4.10 -2.05 -21.28
CA ASN A 177 -4.12 -3.41 -20.71
C ASN A 177 -4.99 -4.42 -21.47
N ILE A 178 -6.02 -3.99 -22.21
CA ILE A 178 -6.81 -4.90 -23.06
C ILE A 178 -6.01 -5.31 -24.31
N CYS A 179 -5.01 -4.53 -24.70
CA CYS A 179 -4.19 -4.76 -25.89
C CYS A 179 -2.89 -5.56 -25.68
N SER A 180 -2.64 -6.11 -24.49
CA SER A 180 -1.43 -6.92 -24.16
C SER A 180 -1.76 -8.32 -23.70
#